data_AF-A0A7D9M3S2-F1
#
_entry.id   AF-A0A7D9M3S2-F1
#
_cell.length_a   1.000
_cell.length_b   1.000
_cell.length_c   1.000
_cell.angle_alpha   90.00
_cell.angle_beta   90.00
_cell.angle_gamma   90.00
#
_symmetry.space_group_name_H-M   'P 1'
#
loop_
_entity.id
_entity.type
_entity.pdbx_description
1 polymer ?
#
loop_
_entity_poly.entity_id
_entity_poly.type
_entity_poly.pdbx_seq_one_letter_code
_entity_poly.pdbx_strand_id
1 'polypeptide(L)' 'DLLLPEKPADKNFDEIVSTLQKHLNPKPLEIAERFRFYKRNQQEGESILSYIAELKKLTTHCNFGSNLEETLRDRL' A
#
# COMPACT_ATOMS: atom_id res chain seq x y z
N ASP A 1 17.77 -15.97 11.36
CA ASP A 1 16.61 -16.62 10.73
C ASP A 1 16.38 -16.34 9.26
N LEU A 2 16.23 -15.10 8.79
CA LEU A 2 15.78 -14.84 7.40
C LEU A 2 16.69 -15.29 6.25
N LEU A 3 17.97 -15.61 6.53
CA LEU A 3 18.95 -16.02 5.52
C LEU A 3 19.48 -17.44 5.75
N LEU A 4 18.98 -18.16 6.77
CA LEU A 4 19.48 -19.50 7.09
C LEU A 4 19.20 -20.49 5.93
N PRO A 5 20.13 -21.41 5.64
CA PRO A 5 21.39 -21.68 6.37
C PRO A 5 22.57 -20.76 6.00
N GLU A 6 22.41 -19.89 5.01
CA GLU A 6 23.46 -18.98 4.54
C GLU A 6 23.69 -17.82 5.53
N LYS A 7 24.93 -17.34 5.65
CA LYS A 7 25.20 -16.19 6.52
C LYS A 7 24.94 -14.90 5.74
N PRO A 8 24.47 -13.83 6.40
CA PRO A 8 24.37 -12.51 5.77
C PRO A 8 25.71 -12.03 5.20
N ALA A 9 26.83 -12.44 5.80
CA ALA A 9 28.17 -12.11 5.34
C ALA A 9 28.55 -12.75 3.98
N ASP A 10 27.81 -13.79 3.57
CA ASP A 10 28.05 -14.51 2.31
C ASP A 10 27.21 -13.93 1.15
N LYS A 11 26.36 -12.92 1.42
CA LYS A 11 25.50 -12.27 0.43
C LYS A 11 25.98 -10.88 0.09
N ASN A 12 25.67 -10.43 -1.12
CA ASN A 12 25.88 -9.02 -1.45
C ASN A 12 24.82 -8.13 -0.76
N PHE A 13 25.11 -6.83 -0.69
CA PHE A 13 24.24 -5.85 -0.06
C PHE A 13 22.80 -5.88 -0.64
N ASP A 14 22.67 -5.99 -1.96
CA ASP A 14 21.37 -5.95 -2.65
C ASP A 14 20.48 -7.15 -2.29
N GLU A 15 21.05 -8.34 -2.15
CA GLU A 15 20.36 -9.55 -1.73
C GLU A 15 19.84 -9.46 -0.29
N ILE A 16 20.64 -8.88 0.60
CA ILE A 16 20.26 -8.66 2.00
C ILE A 16 19.12 -7.65 2.05
N VAL A 17 19.25 -6.52 1.35
CA VAL A 17 18.23 -5.47 1.28
C VAL A 17 16.93 -6.02 0.69
N SER A 18 17.00 -6.77 -0.42
CA SER A 18 15.82 -7.36 -1.05
C SER A 18 15.11 -8.35 -0.13
N THR A 19 15.87 -9.21 0.56
CA THR A 19 15.30 -10.17 1.52
C THR A 19 14.59 -9.45 2.66
N LEU A 20 15.23 -8.43 3.23
CA LEU A 20 14.64 -7.64 4.32
C LEU A 20 13.39 -6.89 3.85
N GLN A 21 13.42 -6.27 2.67
CA GLN A 21 12.27 -5.57 2.10
C GLN A 21 11.08 -6.51 1.88
N LYS A 22 11.30 -7.69 1.29
CA LYS A 22 10.26 -8.70 1.07
C LYS A 22 9.62 -9.17 2.36
N HIS A 23 10.40 -9.33 3.42
CA HIS A 23 9.92 -9.84 4.69
C HIS A 23 9.25 -8.77 5.55
N LEU A 24 9.85 -7.57 5.64
CA LEU A 24 9.38 -6.51 6.52
C LEU A 24 8.28 -5.64 5.89
N ASN A 25 8.22 -5.58 4.55
CA ASN A 25 7.23 -4.81 3.81
C ASN A 25 6.68 -5.64 2.64
N PRO A 26 5.96 -6.75 2.94
CA PRO A 26 5.37 -7.56 1.89
C PRO A 26 4.39 -6.73 1.06
N LYS A 27 4.26 -7.06 -0.23
CA LYS A 27 3.28 -6.40 -1.11
C LYS A 27 1.88 -6.51 -0.48
N PRO A 28 1.19 -5.38 -0.24
CA PRO A 28 -0.16 -5.42 0.34
C PRO A 28 -1.14 -6.19 -0.55
N LEU A 29 -2.13 -6.84 0.09
CA LEU A 29 -3.19 -7.55 -0.63
C LEU A 29 -4.15 -6.56 -1.28
N GLU A 30 -4.18 -6.54 -2.61
CA GLU A 30 -4.97 -5.57 -3.39
C GLU A 30 -6.45 -5.54 -2.98
N ILE A 31 -7.04 -6.70 -2.69
CA ILE A 31 -8.45 -6.80 -2.21
C ILE A 31 -8.63 -6.12 -0.85
N ALA A 32 -7.67 -6.27 0.07
CA ALA A 32 -7.75 -5.65 1.38
C ALA A 32 -7.60 -4.13 1.29
N GLU A 33 -6.72 -3.64 0.44
CA GLU A 33 -6.53 -2.20 0.20
C GLU A 33 -7.77 -1.58 -0.47
N ARG A 34 -8.34 -2.25 -1.47
CA ARG A 34 -9.63 -1.84 -2.08
C ARG A 34 -10.75 -1.80 -1.04
N PHE A 35 -10.84 -2.80 -0.17
CA PHE A 35 -11.82 -2.80 0.91
C PHE A 35 -11.63 -1.60 1.84
N ARG A 36 -10.39 -1.26 2.23
CA ARG A 36 -10.11 -0.07 3.06
C ARG A 36 -10.51 1.22 2.36
N PHE A 37 -10.19 1.35 1.07
CA PHE A 37 -10.61 2.49 0.24
C PHE A 37 -12.14 2.65 0.24
N TYR A 38 -12.88 1.59 -0.09
CA TYR A 38 -14.35 1.66 -0.17
C TYR A 38 -15.03 1.81 1.19
N LYS A 39 -14.39 1.36 2.28
CA LYS A 39 -14.92 1.53 3.65
C LYS A 39 -14.68 2.94 4.21
N ARG A 40 -13.75 3.71 3.63
CA ARG A 40 -13.38 5.03 4.16
C ARG A 40 -14.46 6.06 3.84
N ASN A 41 -15.29 6.43 4.83
CA ASN A 41 -16.27 7.52 4.75
C ASN A 41 -15.70 8.80 5.35
N GLN A 42 -16.09 9.97 4.84
CA GLN A 42 -15.74 11.27 5.44
C GLN A 42 -16.14 11.30 6.92
N GLN A 43 -15.21 11.75 7.77
CA GLN A 43 -15.46 11.84 9.21
C GLN A 43 -16.22 13.12 9.55
N GLU A 44 -16.92 13.12 10.68
CA GLU A 44 -17.58 14.33 11.19
C GLU A 44 -16.53 15.42 11.45
N GLY A 45 -16.77 16.62 10.90
CA GLY A 45 -15.83 17.74 10.99
C GLY A 45 -14.60 17.64 10.08
N GLU A 46 -14.44 16.57 9.29
CA GLU A 46 -13.36 16.46 8.32
C GLU A 46 -13.61 17.38 7.12
N SER A 47 -12.58 18.13 6.69
CA SER A 47 -12.68 18.95 5.48
C SER A 47 -12.71 18.07 4.22
N ILE A 48 -13.41 18.52 3.18
CA ILE A 48 -13.46 17.82 1.89
C ILE A 48 -12.05 17.62 1.31
N LEU A 49 -11.16 18.61 1.46
CA LEU A 49 -9.78 18.51 0.98
C LEU A 49 -8.99 17.42 1.71
N SER A 50 -9.17 17.30 3.03
CA SER A 50 -8.57 16.24 3.84
C SER A 50 -9.08 14.87 3.43
N TYR A 51 -10.39 14.75 3.21
CA TYR A 51 -11.02 13.51 2.78
C TYR A 51 -10.49 13.05 1.41
N ILE A 52 -10.42 13.96 0.42
CA ILE A 52 -9.84 13.68 -0.90
C ILE A 52 -8.38 13.24 -0.79
N ALA A 53 -7.59 13.90 0.05
CA ALA A 53 -6.18 13.57 0.24
C ALA A 53 -6.01 12.14 0.80
N GLU A 54 -6.83 11.76 1.79
CA GLU A 54 -6.81 10.41 2.35
C GLU A 54 -7.33 9.37 1.36
N LEU A 55 -8.37 9.66 0.58
CA LEU A 55 -8.83 8.75 -0.49
C LEU A 55 -7.72 8.49 -1.52
N LYS A 56 -7.03 9.55 -1.98
CA LYS A 56 -5.90 9.42 -2.91
C LYS A 56 -4.76 8.59 -2.33
N LYS A 57 -4.46 8.75 -1.05
CA LYS A 57 -3.45 7.94 -0.36
C LYS A 57 -3.84 6.47 -0.27
N LEU A 58 -5.12 6.15 -0.10
CA LEU A 58 -5.59 4.76 -0.03
C LEU A 58 -5.53 4.04 -1.39
N THR A 59 -5.47 4.76 -2.51
CA THR A 59 -5.41 4.12 -3.84
C THR A 59 -4.02 3.53 -4.18
N THR A 60 -2.96 3.92 -3.46
CA THR A 60 -1.55 3.58 -3.77
C THR A 60 -1.30 2.09 -3.97
N HIS A 61 -2.03 1.22 -3.26
CA HIS A 61 -1.88 -0.23 -3.33
C HIS A 61 -3.14 -0.94 -3.85
N CYS A 62 -4.13 -0.19 -4.34
CA CYS A 62 -5.38 -0.74 -4.86
C CYS A 62 -5.28 -1.23 -6.32
N ASN A 63 -4.23 -0.83 -7.04
CA ASN A 63 -4.02 -1.19 -8.44
C ASN A 63 -5.26 -0.89 -9.33
N PHE A 64 -5.78 0.34 -9.25
CA PHE A 64 -6.95 0.77 -10.04
C PHE A 64 -6.63 1.04 -11.51
N GLY A 65 -5.35 1.19 -11.87
CA GLY A 65 -4.91 1.41 -13.24
C GLY A 65 -5.57 2.64 -13.87
N SER A 66 -6.08 2.50 -15.10
CA SER A 66 -6.77 3.56 -15.85
C SER A 66 -8.03 4.08 -15.16
N ASN A 67 -8.64 3.30 -14.27
CA ASN A 67 -9.93 3.62 -13.67
C ASN A 67 -9.78 4.45 -12.39
N LEU A 68 -8.55 4.87 -12.04
CA LEU A 68 -8.27 5.61 -10.81
C LEU A 68 -9.11 6.89 -10.68
N GLU A 69 -9.15 7.72 -11.72
CA GLU A 69 -9.85 9.00 -11.68
C GLU A 69 -11.38 8.82 -11.59
N GLU A 70 -11.92 7.84 -12.31
CA GLU A 70 -13.33 7.45 -12.23
C GLU A 70 -13.67 6.92 -10.83
N THR A 71 -12.84 6.04 -10.28
CA THR A 71 -13.03 5.47 -8.94
C THR A 71 -12.97 6.52 -7.84
N LEU A 72 -12.07 7.51 -7.96
CA LEU A 72 -12.00 8.63 -7.02
C LEU A 72 -13.23 9.52 -7.11
N ARG A 73 -13.73 9.78 -8.33
CA ARG A 73 -14.95 10.56 -8.54
C ARG A 73 -16.16 9.88 -7.91
N ASP A 74 -16.34 8.60 -8.15
CA ASP A 74 -17.51 7.84 -7.65
C ASP A 74 -17.51 7.70 -6.13
N ARG A 75 -16.35 7.86 -5.48
CA ARG A 75 -16.21 7.77 -4.03
C ARG A 75 -16.48 9.08 -3.29
N LEU A 76 -16.38 10.21 -3.99
CA LEU A 76 -16.63 11.55 -3.45
C LEU A 76 -18.13 11.84 -3.40
#